data_AF-A0A1Q6T0A4-F1
#
_entry.id   AF-A0A1Q6T0A4-F1
#
_cell.length_a   1.000
_cell.length_b   1.000
_cell.length_c   1.000
_cell.angle_alpha   90.00
_cell.angle_beta   90.00
_cell.angle_gamma   90.00
#
_symmetry.space_group_name_H-M   'P 1'
#
loop_
_entity.id
_entity.type
_entity.pdbx_description
1 polymer ?
#
loop_
_entity_poly.entity_id
_entity_poly.type
_entity_poly.pdbx_seq_one_letter_code
_entity_poly.pdbx_strand_id
1 'polypeptide(L)'
;MVFEKITLYLERNTLFSFCSCIIKKVDHKAGLYFLAGILTVLSLFFIKSIYSYSYVYHGSDLRMKSGYVLVEKGVKTQNAKKGIFTYGPYVKLAAGEYKITLNYELSKNAGASFDIVTDKGKKLLYKGNLLPSQKQINHKIKLDKSCEIEVRTFYSGKGDLMVKQLTIVPLSVFAKYDVLLLITLFTLFFLLYFKILAWLMKLKWVQNKSRIDIVFLTVFFILLFLPMLHISDAEKSEQENRMLAKYTPLIDYRGGYNLKYGKNFDAWFSDRFWGRDELIKVYYKIKKINKYTITAKASKLKNDWYFNDNELSTLTISEKQKVQYKKNIQYLLQFCKENNIKCYMEIVPAKIYYAKDGLINNKLKEYNDTLPQFIKYIKETLNFEIIYPLDELKEADKSDYVYFKTDHHWTDWGAYIGYQALLKQLKKDFPDIYEAKEGDFDISYSKKVRAEADRKYWQGYTCNLLYQNQDCSLNIDYKYYDGKNKHINAISYGEFHNSDGKYKALLIGNSFTENFKPFLVYSFKDIKRFRCNIAPNDNLKLSRWKKEILEFKPDVLILLFQEGYTDKLRTIKD
;
A
#
# COMPACT_ATOMS: atom_id res chain seq x y z
N MET A 1 48.65 -0.05 24.49
CA MET A 1 47.45 -0.01 25.36
C MET A 1 46.11 0.28 24.67
N VAL A 2 45.86 1.42 23.98
CA VAL A 2 44.60 1.64 23.21
C VAL A 2 44.60 0.87 21.89
N PHE A 3 45.73 0.83 21.19
CA PHE A 3 45.89 0.04 19.95
C PHE A 3 45.76 -1.47 20.18
N GLU A 4 46.31 -2.02 21.27
CA GLU A 4 46.18 -3.46 21.60
C GLU A 4 44.74 -3.87 21.96
N LYS A 5 43.97 -2.97 22.59
CA LYS A 5 42.54 -3.23 22.88
C LYS A 5 41.67 -3.19 21.62
N ILE A 6 42.06 -2.40 20.61
CA ILE A 6 41.38 -2.35 19.31
C ILE A 6 41.71 -3.61 18.48
N THR A 7 42.96 -4.10 18.53
CA THR A 7 43.37 -5.34 17.84
C THR A 7 42.64 -6.57 18.40
N LEU A 8 42.52 -6.69 19.73
CA LEU A 8 41.76 -7.76 20.39
C LEU A 8 40.24 -7.69 20.14
N TYR A 9 39.69 -6.50 19.88
CA TYR A 9 38.28 -6.29 19.54
C TYR A 9 37.98 -6.68 18.07
N LEU A 10 38.93 -6.49 17.17
CA LEU A 10 38.80 -6.85 15.75
C LEU A 10 39.01 -8.36 15.49
N GLU A 11 39.82 -9.04 16.30
CA GLU A 11 40.03 -10.50 16.20
C GLU A 11 38.80 -11.33 16.63
N ARG A 12 37.89 -10.76 17.44
CA ARG A 12 36.65 -11.44 17.87
C ARG A 12 35.48 -11.33 16.88
N ASN A 13 35.59 -10.54 15.82
CA ASN A 13 34.55 -10.42 14.79
C ASN A 13 34.74 -11.48 13.68
N THR A 14 33.85 -12.46 13.66
CA THR A 14 33.88 -13.66 12.79
C THR A 14 33.90 -13.34 11.28
N LEU A 15 33.42 -12.17 10.85
CA LEU A 15 33.36 -11.79 9.43
C LEU A 15 34.73 -11.36 8.86
N PHE A 16 35.59 -10.71 9.68
CA PHE A 16 36.90 -10.21 9.22
C PHE A 16 37.96 -11.31 9.20
N SER A 17 37.89 -12.25 10.15
CA SER A 17 38.67 -13.48 10.16
C SER A 17 38.36 -14.37 8.95
N PHE A 18 37.09 -14.41 8.54
CA PHE A 18 36.65 -15.17 7.36
C PHE A 18 37.16 -14.57 6.04
N CYS A 19 37.07 -13.25 5.87
CA CYS A 19 37.58 -12.55 4.68
C CYS A 19 39.12 -12.61 4.57
N SER A 20 39.84 -12.53 5.70
CA SER A 20 41.31 -12.67 5.75
C SER A 20 41.80 -14.08 5.35
N CYS A 21 41.01 -15.13 5.62
CA CYS A 21 41.35 -16.50 5.26
C CYS A 21 41.12 -16.81 3.76
N ILE A 22 40.14 -16.17 3.13
CA ILE A 22 39.76 -16.36 1.72
C ILE A 22 40.78 -15.73 0.76
N ILE A 23 41.31 -14.57 1.13
CA ILE A 23 42.21 -13.78 0.28
C ILE A 23 43.58 -14.47 0.05
N LYS A 24 43.93 -15.49 0.85
CA LYS A 24 45.20 -16.25 0.74
C LYS A 24 45.21 -17.40 -0.29
N LYS A 25 44.14 -17.66 -1.06
CA LYS A 25 43.94 -19.00 -1.69
C LYS A 25 43.42 -19.10 -3.15
N VAL A 26 43.57 -18.11 -4.02
CA VAL A 26 43.04 -18.23 -5.41
C VAL A 26 44.17 -18.46 -6.44
N ASP A 27 44.07 -19.55 -7.19
CA ASP A 27 44.97 -19.92 -8.29
C ASP A 27 44.69 -19.09 -9.57
N HIS A 28 45.75 -18.76 -10.30
CA HIS A 28 45.79 -17.70 -11.31
C HIS A 28 44.98 -18.02 -12.59
N LYS A 29 44.69 -19.31 -12.88
CA LYS A 29 43.83 -19.71 -14.00
C LYS A 29 42.34 -19.58 -13.70
N ALA A 30 41.93 -19.77 -12.44
CA ALA A 30 40.52 -19.62 -12.03
C ALA A 30 40.04 -18.16 -12.14
N GLY A 31 40.94 -17.20 -11.91
CA GLY A 31 40.68 -15.78 -12.15
C GLY A 31 40.39 -15.46 -13.61
N LEU A 32 41.05 -16.13 -14.56
CA LEU A 32 40.80 -15.95 -16.00
C LEU A 32 39.44 -16.51 -16.43
N TYR A 33 39.04 -17.69 -15.94
CA TYR A 33 37.73 -18.28 -16.26
C TYR A 33 36.58 -17.51 -15.59
N PHE A 34 36.80 -17.01 -14.37
CA PHE A 34 35.86 -16.11 -13.70
C PHE A 34 35.70 -14.79 -14.47
N LEU A 35 36.80 -14.24 -15.01
CA LEU A 35 36.77 -13.06 -15.87
C LEU A 35 36.04 -13.33 -17.19
N ALA A 36 36.24 -14.49 -17.83
CA ALA A 36 35.54 -14.87 -19.05
C ALA A 36 34.02 -15.05 -18.80
N GLY A 37 33.63 -15.62 -17.67
CA GLY A 37 32.23 -15.74 -17.25
C GLY A 37 31.57 -14.38 -16.99
N ILE A 38 32.27 -13.49 -16.26
CA ILE A 38 31.83 -12.11 -16.02
C ILE A 38 31.74 -11.34 -17.34
N LEU A 39 32.73 -11.44 -18.23
CA LEU A 39 32.74 -10.78 -19.54
C LEU A 39 31.58 -11.26 -20.42
N THR A 40 31.26 -12.55 -20.38
CA THR A 40 30.14 -13.12 -21.15
C THR A 40 28.80 -12.61 -20.60
N VAL A 41 28.61 -12.62 -19.28
CA VAL A 41 27.39 -12.11 -18.63
C VAL A 41 27.25 -10.59 -18.85
N LEU A 42 28.35 -9.82 -18.71
CA LEU A 42 28.36 -8.38 -18.94
C LEU A 42 28.12 -8.03 -20.42
N SER A 43 28.60 -8.83 -21.37
CA SER A 43 28.31 -8.64 -22.80
C SER A 43 26.82 -8.87 -23.12
N LEU A 44 26.17 -9.82 -22.43
CA LEU A 44 24.73 -10.04 -22.51
C LEU A 44 23.93 -8.88 -21.88
N PHE A 45 24.42 -8.31 -20.77
CA PHE A 45 23.87 -7.07 -20.19
C PHE A 45 24.06 -5.85 -21.12
N PHE A 46 25.20 -5.76 -21.82
CA PHE A 46 25.51 -4.70 -22.78
C PHE A 46 24.54 -4.72 -23.97
N ILE A 47 24.27 -5.91 -24.52
CA ILE A 47 23.29 -6.11 -25.59
C ILE A 47 21.89 -5.72 -25.08
N LYS A 48 21.48 -6.18 -23.89
CA LYS A 48 20.16 -5.88 -23.31
C LYS A 48 19.97 -4.39 -22.99
N SER A 49 21.01 -3.71 -22.51
CA SER A 49 21.02 -2.27 -22.18
C SER A 49 20.75 -1.38 -23.40
N ILE A 50 21.31 -1.73 -24.56
CA ILE A 50 21.10 -1.03 -25.83
C ILE A 50 19.63 -1.15 -26.29
N TYR A 51 18.97 -2.27 -26.02
CA TYR A 51 17.55 -2.48 -26.37
C TYR A 51 16.56 -1.83 -25.39
N SER A 52 16.96 -1.59 -24.13
CA SER A 52 16.07 -1.09 -23.06
C SER A 52 15.73 0.43 -23.07
N TYR A 53 16.21 1.20 -24.04
CA TYR A 53 15.84 2.62 -24.21
C TYR A 53 14.84 2.88 -25.35
N SER A 54 14.29 1.83 -25.95
CA SER A 54 13.25 1.95 -26.97
C SER A 54 11.87 1.88 -26.35
N TYR A 55 11.00 2.84 -26.68
CA TYR A 55 9.59 2.74 -26.34
C TYR A 55 8.89 1.95 -27.44
N VAL A 56 8.42 0.75 -27.11
CA VAL A 56 7.73 -0.14 -28.05
C VAL A 56 6.27 -0.27 -27.63
N TYR A 57 5.36 -0.03 -28.56
CA TYR A 57 3.92 -0.17 -28.37
C TYR A 57 3.37 -1.06 -29.49
N HIS A 58 2.64 -2.11 -29.11
CA HIS A 58 1.83 -2.87 -30.05
C HIS A 58 0.64 -2.04 -30.51
N GLY A 59 0.10 -2.32 -31.68
CA GLY A 59 -1.06 -1.58 -32.20
C GLY A 59 -2.28 -1.69 -31.27
N SER A 60 -2.39 -2.81 -30.54
CA SER A 60 -3.38 -3.05 -29.49
C SER A 60 -3.23 -2.15 -28.26
N ASP A 61 -2.05 -1.56 -28.04
CA ASP A 61 -1.75 -0.71 -26.87
C ASP A 61 -2.12 0.76 -27.14
N LEU A 62 -2.39 1.10 -28.40
CA LEU A 62 -2.81 2.44 -28.81
C LEU A 62 -4.30 2.63 -28.52
N ARG A 63 -4.75 3.87 -28.35
CA ARG A 63 -6.18 4.16 -28.18
C ARG A 63 -6.87 4.23 -29.53
N MET A 64 -8.12 3.79 -29.61
CA MET A 64 -8.91 3.74 -30.85
C MET A 64 -10.14 4.64 -30.77
N LYS A 65 -10.54 5.23 -31.90
CA LYS A 65 -11.71 6.15 -31.92
C LYS A 65 -13.03 5.51 -32.34
N SER A 66 -13.05 4.62 -33.34
CA SER A 66 -14.25 3.83 -33.70
C SER A 66 -13.99 2.79 -34.79
N GLY A 67 -14.67 1.64 -34.72
CA GLY A 67 -14.74 0.61 -35.75
C GLY A 67 -13.41 -0.12 -35.99
N TYR A 68 -13.10 -1.09 -35.14
CA TYR A 68 -11.84 -1.82 -35.18
C TYR A 68 -12.02 -3.23 -34.63
N VAL A 69 -11.07 -4.10 -34.96
CA VAL A 69 -10.88 -5.41 -34.33
C VAL A 69 -9.43 -5.51 -33.85
N LEU A 70 -9.24 -6.07 -32.66
CA LEU A 70 -7.91 -6.40 -32.16
C LEU A 70 -7.43 -7.68 -32.83
N VAL A 71 -6.18 -7.68 -33.26
CA VAL A 71 -5.48 -8.86 -33.79
C VAL A 71 -4.22 -9.06 -32.96
N GLU A 72 -3.59 -10.22 -33.03
CA GLU A 72 -2.42 -10.50 -32.21
C GLU A 72 -1.36 -9.39 -32.38
N LYS A 73 -1.09 -8.65 -31.29
CA LYS A 73 -0.17 -7.51 -31.22
C LYS A 73 -0.49 -6.34 -32.16
N GLY A 74 -1.72 -6.17 -32.63
CA GLY A 74 -2.11 -5.09 -33.56
C GLY A 74 -3.59 -4.71 -33.52
N VAL A 75 -3.96 -3.70 -34.30
CA VAL A 75 -5.35 -3.26 -34.45
C VAL A 75 -5.69 -3.02 -35.92
N LYS A 76 -6.81 -3.59 -36.39
CA LYS A 76 -7.27 -3.51 -37.79
C LYS A 76 -8.63 -2.80 -37.86
N THR A 77 -8.85 -2.00 -38.90
CA THR A 77 -10.14 -1.38 -39.18
C THR A 77 -11.23 -2.44 -39.38
N GLN A 78 -12.39 -2.23 -38.74
CA GLN A 78 -13.62 -3.02 -38.98
C GLN A 78 -14.82 -2.08 -38.84
N ASN A 79 -15.50 -1.76 -39.94
CA ASN A 79 -16.54 -0.72 -39.97
C ASN A 79 -16.04 0.65 -39.43
N ALA A 80 -14.75 0.95 -39.63
CA ALA A 80 -14.11 2.19 -39.18
C ALA A 80 -14.68 3.41 -39.92
N LYS A 81 -15.00 4.47 -39.18
CA LYS A 81 -15.37 5.76 -39.76
C LYS A 81 -14.12 6.50 -40.27
N LYS A 82 -14.30 7.33 -41.30
CA LYS A 82 -13.27 8.27 -41.77
C LYS A 82 -12.85 9.20 -40.63
N GLY A 83 -11.55 9.35 -40.39
CA GLY A 83 -11.00 10.21 -39.34
C GLY A 83 -9.82 9.58 -38.59
N ILE A 84 -9.61 9.98 -37.34
CA ILE A 84 -8.58 9.40 -36.48
C ILE A 84 -8.92 7.92 -36.24
N PHE A 85 -7.96 7.04 -36.54
CA PHE A 85 -8.09 5.61 -36.31
C PHE A 85 -7.45 5.21 -34.98
N THR A 86 -6.14 5.43 -34.83
CA THR A 86 -5.42 5.31 -33.55
C THR A 86 -4.84 6.64 -33.08
N TYR A 87 -4.71 6.79 -31.77
CA TYR A 87 -4.07 7.92 -31.13
C TYR A 87 -3.33 7.50 -29.85
N GLY A 88 -2.36 8.31 -29.44
CA GLY A 88 -1.38 7.91 -28.44
C GLY A 88 -0.27 7.03 -29.04
N PRO A 89 0.69 6.57 -28.23
CA PRO A 89 0.81 6.78 -26.79
C PRO A 89 1.17 8.23 -26.46
N TYR A 90 0.83 8.65 -25.24
CA TYR A 90 1.25 9.94 -24.69
C TYR A 90 2.57 9.74 -23.96
N VAL A 91 3.68 10.06 -24.63
CA VAL A 91 5.03 9.77 -24.12
C VAL A 91 5.76 11.06 -23.85
N LYS A 92 6.19 11.27 -22.61
CA LYS A 92 7.03 12.42 -22.25
C LYS A 92 8.48 12.14 -22.65
N LEU A 93 8.94 12.79 -23.71
CA LEU A 93 10.30 12.68 -24.21
C LEU A 93 11.15 13.87 -23.76
N ALA A 94 12.43 13.63 -23.51
CA ALA A 94 13.39 14.69 -23.24
C ALA A 94 13.77 15.44 -24.53
N ALA A 95 14.40 16.61 -24.40
CA ALA A 95 15.01 17.29 -25.54
C ALA A 95 16.05 16.36 -26.21
N GLY A 96 16.05 16.31 -27.54
CA GLY A 96 16.92 15.41 -28.29
C GLY A 96 16.32 14.96 -29.63
N GLU A 97 17.09 14.15 -30.35
CA GLU A 97 16.66 13.55 -31.61
C GLU A 97 16.12 12.15 -31.38
N TYR A 98 15.05 11.77 -32.09
CA TYR A 98 14.41 10.47 -31.97
C TYR A 98 14.05 9.93 -33.36
N LYS A 99 14.11 8.61 -33.52
CA LYS A 99 13.55 7.88 -34.65
C LYS A 99 12.23 7.27 -34.24
N ILE A 100 11.17 7.63 -34.96
CA ILE A 100 9.83 7.06 -34.82
C ILE A 100 9.61 6.10 -35.98
N THR A 101 9.23 4.87 -35.64
CA THR A 101 8.97 3.79 -36.56
C THR A 101 7.55 3.30 -36.38
N LEU A 102 6.73 3.39 -37.43
CA LEU A 102 5.36 2.87 -37.43
C LEU A 102 5.26 1.71 -38.42
N ASN A 103 4.95 0.53 -37.91
CA ASN A 103 4.69 -0.69 -38.68
C ASN A 103 3.18 -0.82 -38.92
N TYR A 104 2.79 -0.97 -40.18
CA TYR A 104 1.39 -0.99 -40.58
C TYR A 104 1.18 -1.88 -41.82
N GLU A 105 -0.07 -2.21 -42.11
CA GLU A 105 -0.50 -2.75 -43.39
C GLU A 105 -1.70 -1.95 -43.90
N LEU A 106 -1.71 -1.66 -45.20
CA LEU A 106 -2.74 -0.85 -45.83
C LEU A 106 -3.18 -1.52 -47.14
N SER A 107 -4.49 -1.71 -47.34
CA SER A 107 -5.00 -2.30 -48.57
C SER A 107 -4.77 -1.38 -49.78
N LYS A 108 -4.69 -1.94 -50.99
CA LYS A 108 -4.38 -1.19 -52.23
C LYS A 108 -5.36 -0.03 -52.52
N ASN A 109 -6.61 -0.16 -52.08
CA ASN A 109 -7.68 0.82 -52.24
C ASN A 109 -7.90 1.71 -51.00
N ALA A 110 -7.07 1.57 -49.96
CA ALA A 110 -7.17 2.35 -48.74
C ALA A 110 -6.31 3.61 -48.77
N GLY A 111 -6.80 4.64 -48.06
CA GLY A 111 -6.04 5.85 -47.79
C GLY A 111 -5.81 5.99 -46.29
N ALA A 112 -4.57 6.22 -45.89
CA ALA A 112 -4.26 6.52 -44.50
C ALA A 112 -3.10 7.53 -44.40
N SER A 113 -3.05 8.23 -43.27
CA SER A 113 -1.94 9.14 -42.94
C SER A 113 -1.61 9.02 -41.47
N PHE A 114 -0.48 9.59 -41.06
CA PHE A 114 -0.11 9.69 -39.66
C PHE A 114 0.44 11.07 -39.38
N ASP A 115 0.34 11.48 -38.12
CA ASP A 115 1.04 12.65 -37.62
C ASP A 115 1.69 12.39 -36.27
N ILE A 116 2.63 13.27 -35.95
CA ILE A 116 3.32 13.33 -34.67
C ILE A 116 3.07 14.73 -34.14
N VAL A 117 2.47 14.81 -32.96
CA VAL A 117 2.04 16.07 -32.34
C VAL A 117 2.54 16.19 -30.91
N THR A 118 2.56 17.41 -30.41
CA THR A 118 2.92 17.77 -29.03
C THR A 118 1.86 18.69 -28.42
N ASP A 119 1.97 18.94 -27.13
CA ASP A 119 1.09 19.84 -26.37
C ASP A 119 -0.39 19.42 -26.49
N LYS A 120 -0.65 18.14 -26.18
CA LYS A 120 -1.99 17.53 -26.23
C LYS A 120 -2.67 17.67 -27.61
N GLY A 121 -1.89 17.51 -28.68
CA GLY A 121 -2.37 17.56 -30.05
C GLY A 121 -2.47 18.95 -30.68
N LYS A 122 -2.03 20.00 -29.98
CA LYS A 122 -2.10 21.39 -30.46
C LYS A 122 -0.97 21.78 -31.42
N LYS A 123 0.23 21.19 -31.26
CA LYS A 123 1.40 21.54 -32.07
C LYS A 123 1.84 20.36 -32.93
N LEU A 124 1.77 20.52 -34.25
CA LEU A 124 2.21 19.52 -35.23
C LEU A 124 3.75 19.51 -35.34
N LEU A 125 4.36 18.34 -35.18
CA LEU A 125 5.78 18.13 -35.47
C LEU A 125 5.99 17.58 -36.88
N TYR A 126 5.16 16.63 -37.29
CA TYR A 126 5.24 16.01 -38.61
C TYR A 126 3.90 15.42 -39.04
N LYS A 127 3.64 15.40 -40.34
CA LYS A 127 2.51 14.69 -40.96
C LYS A 127 2.97 14.01 -42.24
N GLY A 128 2.57 12.77 -42.45
CA GLY A 128 2.90 12.00 -43.65
C GLY A 128 1.79 11.05 -44.06
N ASN A 129 1.83 10.61 -45.31
CA ASN A 129 0.89 9.62 -45.85
C ASN A 129 1.42 8.20 -45.65
N LEU A 130 0.51 7.25 -45.47
CA LEU A 130 0.80 5.82 -45.44
C LEU A 130 0.48 5.25 -46.83
N LEU A 131 1.40 4.48 -47.40
CA LEU A 131 1.31 3.95 -48.76
C LEU A 131 1.06 2.43 -48.71
N PRO A 132 0.16 1.87 -49.55
CA PRO A 132 -0.09 0.43 -49.58
C PRO A 132 1.13 -0.44 -49.93
N SER A 133 2.12 0.13 -50.63
CA SER A 133 3.37 -0.55 -50.97
C SER A 133 4.37 -0.65 -49.81
N GLN A 134 4.13 0.05 -48.70
CA GLN A 134 5.02 0.12 -47.55
C GLN A 134 4.40 -0.60 -46.35
N LYS A 135 5.24 -1.35 -45.62
CA LYS A 135 4.84 -2.02 -44.36
C LYS A 135 5.36 -1.29 -43.11
N GLN A 136 6.20 -0.29 -43.30
CA GLN A 136 6.86 0.45 -42.24
C GLN A 136 7.21 1.86 -42.73
N ILE A 137 7.05 2.84 -41.85
CA ILE A 137 7.57 4.19 -42.05
C ILE A 137 8.51 4.57 -40.92
N ASN A 138 9.58 5.27 -41.27
CA ASN A 138 10.59 5.76 -40.33
C ASN A 138 10.69 7.27 -40.47
N HIS A 139 10.55 8.01 -39.38
CA HIS A 139 10.69 9.45 -39.37
C HIS A 139 11.58 9.90 -38.21
N LYS A 140 12.44 10.89 -38.45
CA LYS A 140 13.28 11.48 -37.40
C LYS A 140 12.64 12.77 -36.92
N ILE A 141 12.50 12.92 -35.61
CA ILE A 141 12.06 14.17 -34.99
C ILE A 141 13.18 14.74 -34.11
N LYS A 142 13.20 16.06 -33.97
CA LYS A 142 14.05 16.77 -33.04
C LYS A 142 13.18 17.57 -32.09
N LEU A 143 13.44 17.43 -30.79
CA LEU A 143 12.73 18.13 -29.73
C LEU A 143 13.69 19.11 -29.06
N ASP A 144 13.40 20.40 -29.14
CA ASP A 144 14.24 21.45 -28.53
C ASP A 144 14.11 21.50 -27.00
N LYS A 145 12.99 21.00 -26.47
CA LYS A 145 12.71 20.91 -25.04
C LYS A 145 11.94 19.64 -24.72
N SER A 146 11.96 19.24 -23.45
CA SER A 146 11.19 18.08 -22.99
C SER A 146 9.69 18.33 -23.17
N CYS A 147 9.00 17.46 -23.89
CA CYS A 147 7.57 17.57 -24.13
C CYS A 147 6.90 16.20 -24.27
N GLU A 148 5.59 16.16 -24.07
CA GLU A 148 4.79 14.97 -24.36
C GLU A 148 4.49 14.93 -25.86
N ILE A 149 4.81 13.79 -26.48
CA ILE A 149 4.46 13.50 -27.87
C ILE A 149 3.27 12.55 -27.93
N GLU A 150 2.52 12.68 -29.01
CA GLU A 150 1.42 11.79 -29.39
C GLU A 150 1.58 11.46 -30.88
N VAL A 151 1.43 10.18 -31.23
CA VAL A 151 1.40 9.73 -32.63
C VAL A 151 -0.03 9.36 -32.97
N ARG A 152 -0.55 9.83 -34.10
CA ARG A 152 -1.93 9.54 -34.51
C ARG A 152 -1.95 8.99 -35.91
N THR A 153 -2.84 8.04 -36.17
CA THR A 153 -3.12 7.54 -37.51
C THR A 153 -4.51 7.95 -37.93
N PHE A 154 -4.69 8.22 -39.22
CA PHE A 154 -5.94 8.65 -39.81
C PHE A 154 -6.31 7.72 -40.95
N TYR A 155 -7.56 7.29 -40.95
CA TYR A 155 -8.13 6.39 -41.93
C TYR A 155 -9.12 7.14 -42.83
N SER A 156 -9.05 6.90 -44.15
CA SER A 156 -9.86 7.61 -45.15
C SER A 156 -11.32 7.15 -45.23
N GLY A 157 -11.66 6.01 -44.60
CA GLY A 157 -12.98 5.40 -44.70
C GLY A 157 -13.13 4.39 -45.86
N LYS A 158 -12.07 4.12 -46.62
CA LYS A 158 -12.05 3.11 -47.71
C LYS A 158 -10.92 2.10 -47.50
N GLY A 159 -11.19 0.82 -47.78
CA GLY A 159 -10.24 -0.29 -47.69
C GLY A 159 -9.97 -0.77 -46.26
N ASP A 160 -8.77 -1.28 -45.97
CA ASP A 160 -8.37 -1.77 -44.65
C ASP A 160 -7.04 -1.13 -44.22
N LEU A 161 -6.96 -0.67 -42.98
CA LEU A 161 -5.73 -0.24 -42.30
C LEU A 161 -5.51 -1.11 -41.06
N MET A 162 -4.31 -1.66 -40.91
CA MET A 162 -3.85 -2.32 -39.70
C MET A 162 -2.61 -1.62 -39.16
N VAL A 163 -2.66 -1.20 -37.89
CA VAL A 163 -1.49 -0.69 -37.17
C VAL A 163 -0.93 -1.84 -36.33
N LYS A 164 0.33 -2.20 -36.56
CA LYS A 164 0.99 -3.33 -35.87
C LYS A 164 1.84 -2.88 -34.70
N GLN A 165 2.68 -1.87 -34.89
CA GLN A 165 3.64 -1.50 -33.85
C GLN A 165 4.12 -0.07 -34.06
N LEU A 166 4.29 0.65 -32.97
CA LEU A 166 4.98 1.93 -32.92
C LEU A 166 6.23 1.78 -32.07
N THR A 167 7.37 2.21 -32.59
CA THR A 167 8.64 2.24 -31.85
C THR A 167 9.21 3.65 -31.87
N ILE A 168 9.67 4.13 -30.71
CA ILE A 168 10.35 5.42 -30.56
C ILE A 168 11.73 5.14 -29.95
N VAL A 169 12.78 5.53 -30.67
CA VAL A 169 14.18 5.28 -30.26
C VAL A 169 14.92 6.62 -30.18
N PRO A 170 15.57 6.96 -29.05
CA PRO A 170 16.45 8.12 -28.98
C PRO A 170 17.68 7.95 -29.89
N LEU A 171 18.06 9.00 -30.60
CA LEU A 171 19.22 9.06 -31.49
C LEU A 171 20.42 9.78 -30.85
N SER A 172 20.26 10.32 -29.62
CA SER A 172 21.29 11.12 -28.95
C SER A 172 22.44 10.29 -28.37
N VAL A 173 23.61 10.94 -28.30
CA VAL A 173 24.95 10.42 -27.95
C VAL A 173 25.08 10.00 -26.47
N PHE A 174 24.04 10.14 -25.63
CA PHE A 174 24.12 9.85 -24.20
C PHE A 174 24.38 8.38 -23.87
N ALA A 175 23.99 7.45 -24.75
CA ALA A 175 24.40 6.04 -24.63
C ALA A 175 25.93 5.83 -24.73
N LYS A 176 26.68 6.74 -25.37
CA LYS A 176 28.15 6.63 -25.50
C LYS A 176 28.89 7.11 -24.25
N TYR A 177 28.40 8.14 -23.56
CA TYR A 177 29.11 8.72 -22.40
C TYR A 177 28.99 7.86 -21.14
N ASP A 178 27.82 7.23 -20.90
CA ASP A 178 27.68 6.23 -19.83
C ASP A 178 28.55 5.01 -20.08
N VAL A 179 28.70 4.59 -21.34
CA VAL A 179 29.56 3.47 -21.73
C VAL A 179 31.05 3.82 -21.53
N LEU A 180 31.49 5.01 -21.92
CA LEU A 180 32.88 5.43 -21.74
C LEU A 180 33.24 5.62 -20.26
N LEU A 181 32.31 6.16 -19.45
CA LEU A 181 32.47 6.30 -18.00
C LEU A 181 32.50 4.92 -17.33
N LEU A 182 31.63 3.99 -17.73
CA LEU A 182 31.61 2.62 -17.22
C LEU A 182 32.88 1.87 -17.60
N ILE A 183 33.38 2.01 -18.84
CA ILE A 183 34.67 1.45 -19.28
C ILE A 183 35.82 2.05 -18.48
N THR A 184 35.79 3.36 -18.19
CA THR A 184 36.83 4.03 -17.41
C THR A 184 36.83 3.54 -15.95
N LEU A 185 35.67 3.47 -15.31
CA LEU A 185 35.52 2.95 -13.94
C LEU A 185 35.89 1.46 -13.86
N PHE A 186 35.54 0.67 -14.89
CA PHE A 186 35.93 -0.72 -15.01
C PHE A 186 37.45 -0.88 -15.16
N THR A 187 38.08 -0.04 -15.98
CA THR A 187 39.54 -0.04 -16.18
C THR A 187 40.25 0.34 -14.88
N LEU A 188 39.77 1.35 -14.16
CA LEU A 188 40.31 1.76 -12.86
C LEU A 188 40.15 0.66 -11.80
N PHE A 189 38.99 0.00 -11.75
CA PHE A 189 38.75 -1.15 -10.88
C PHE A 189 39.67 -2.34 -11.21
N PHE A 190 39.83 -2.64 -12.50
CA PHE A 190 40.76 -3.67 -12.98
C PHE A 190 42.20 -3.38 -12.55
N LEU A 191 42.68 -2.15 -12.73
CA LEU A 191 44.03 -1.74 -12.33
C LEU A 191 44.24 -1.79 -10.81
N LEU A 192 43.25 -1.35 -10.03
CA LEU A 192 43.28 -1.41 -8.56
C LEU A 192 43.30 -2.87 -8.06
N TYR A 193 42.44 -3.72 -8.64
CA TYR A 193 42.39 -5.15 -8.33
C TYR A 193 43.69 -5.87 -8.70
N PHE A 194 44.29 -5.54 -9.85
CA PHE A 194 45.58 -6.09 -10.26
C PHE A 194 46.71 -5.70 -9.30
N LYS A 195 46.69 -4.45 -8.80
CA LYS A 195 47.65 -3.97 -7.78
C LYS A 195 47.46 -4.71 -6.44
N ILE A 196 46.21 -4.91 -6.01
CA ILE A 196 45.88 -5.66 -4.79
C ILE A 196 46.31 -7.12 -4.94
N LEU A 197 46.02 -7.77 -6.06
CA LEU A 197 46.49 -9.13 -6.35
C LEU A 197 48.02 -9.21 -6.36
N ALA A 198 48.72 -8.28 -7.00
CA ALA A 198 50.19 -8.24 -7.01
C ALA A 198 50.78 -8.06 -5.60
N TRP A 199 50.12 -7.26 -4.76
CA TRP A 199 50.48 -7.09 -3.36
C TRP A 199 50.21 -8.36 -2.53
N LEU A 200 49.08 -9.03 -2.75
CA LEU A 200 48.72 -10.30 -2.10
C LEU A 200 49.60 -11.47 -2.55
N MET A 201 50.07 -11.46 -3.81
CA MET A 201 51.02 -12.45 -4.33
C MET A 201 52.38 -12.39 -3.63
N LYS A 202 52.80 -11.21 -3.15
CA LYS A 202 54.03 -11.05 -2.35
C LYS A 202 53.93 -11.69 -0.96
N LEU A 203 52.73 -12.06 -0.50
CA LEU A 203 52.47 -12.63 0.83
C LEU A 203 52.49 -14.18 0.86
N LYS A 204 52.95 -14.88 -0.20
CA LYS A 204 52.96 -16.35 -0.23
C LYS A 204 54.02 -16.96 0.70
N TRP A 205 53.56 -17.50 1.83
CA TRP A 205 54.12 -18.71 2.44
C TRP A 205 52.97 -19.68 2.77
N VAL A 206 53.28 -20.98 2.65
CA VAL A 206 52.47 -22.18 2.95
C VAL A 206 51.68 -22.80 1.79
N GLN A 207 52.34 -23.80 1.18
CA GLN A 207 51.78 -24.88 0.38
C GLN A 207 50.83 -25.74 1.24
N ASN A 208 49.67 -26.18 0.69
CA ASN A 208 48.59 -27.03 1.24
C ASN A 208 47.28 -26.31 1.65
N LYS A 209 46.41 -25.98 0.69
CA LYS A 209 44.98 -25.66 0.97
C LYS A 209 44.05 -26.31 -0.06
N SER A 210 42.90 -26.81 0.44
CA SER A 210 41.92 -27.72 -0.19
C SER A 210 41.09 -27.09 -1.33
N ARG A 211 40.85 -27.87 -2.41
CA ARG A 211 40.01 -27.53 -3.58
C ARG A 211 38.54 -27.20 -3.21
N ILE A 212 38.10 -27.60 -2.01
CA ILE A 212 36.71 -27.43 -1.53
C ILE A 212 36.35 -25.96 -1.27
N ASP A 213 37.29 -25.14 -0.79
CA ASP A 213 37.03 -23.72 -0.50
C ASP A 213 36.72 -22.92 -1.78
N ILE A 214 37.39 -23.25 -2.88
CA ILE A 214 37.17 -22.63 -4.19
C ILE A 214 35.78 -23.01 -4.71
N VAL A 215 35.44 -24.30 -4.65
CA VAL A 215 34.10 -24.79 -5.04
C VAL A 215 33.01 -24.13 -4.19
N PHE A 216 33.21 -24.05 -2.87
CA PHE A 216 32.29 -23.40 -1.96
C PHE A 216 32.08 -21.92 -2.32
N LEU A 217 33.16 -21.15 -2.52
CA LEU A 217 33.05 -19.74 -2.89
C LEU A 217 32.40 -19.55 -4.26
N THR A 218 32.75 -20.39 -5.25
CA THR A 218 32.12 -20.35 -6.57
C THR A 218 30.61 -20.60 -6.46
N VAL A 219 30.20 -21.63 -5.72
CA VAL A 219 28.78 -21.91 -5.47
C VAL A 219 28.12 -20.77 -4.70
N PHE A 220 28.74 -20.25 -3.65
CA PHE A 220 28.22 -19.15 -2.85
C PHE A 220 27.96 -17.89 -3.70
N PHE A 221 28.92 -17.49 -4.53
CA PHE A 221 28.72 -16.34 -5.43
C PHE A 221 27.65 -16.62 -6.49
N ILE A 222 27.60 -17.82 -7.08
CA ILE A 222 26.50 -18.20 -7.99
C ILE A 222 25.15 -18.06 -7.28
N LEU A 223 25.04 -18.54 -6.03
CA LEU A 223 23.81 -18.46 -5.23
C LEU A 223 23.39 -17.00 -4.95
N LEU A 224 24.34 -16.06 -4.76
CA LEU A 224 24.03 -14.64 -4.58
C LEU A 224 23.41 -13.98 -5.83
N PHE A 225 23.73 -14.49 -7.02
CA PHE A 225 23.17 -13.98 -8.27
C PHE A 225 21.87 -14.68 -8.68
N LEU A 226 21.51 -15.81 -8.07
CA LEU A 226 20.25 -16.52 -8.38
C LEU A 226 19.02 -15.61 -8.30
N PRO A 227 18.81 -14.79 -7.25
CA PRO A 227 17.65 -13.89 -7.18
C PRO A 227 17.58 -12.86 -8.31
N MET A 228 18.69 -12.60 -9.00
CA MET A 228 18.78 -11.64 -10.11
C MET A 228 18.48 -12.26 -11.48
N LEU A 229 18.35 -13.58 -11.59
CA LEU A 229 18.13 -14.26 -12.88
C LEU A 229 16.82 -13.85 -13.55
N HIS A 230 15.81 -13.51 -12.75
CA HIS A 230 14.54 -12.99 -13.23
C HIS A 230 14.04 -11.88 -12.30
N ILE A 231 13.74 -10.73 -12.89
CA ILE A 231 13.12 -9.61 -12.18
C ILE A 231 11.68 -9.51 -12.64
N SER A 232 10.73 -9.57 -11.71
CA SER A 232 9.32 -9.44 -12.02
C SER A 232 8.98 -8.04 -12.53
N ASP A 233 8.26 -7.97 -13.66
CA ASP A 233 7.73 -6.73 -14.25
C ASP A 233 6.32 -6.39 -13.74
N ALA A 234 5.78 -7.16 -12.77
CA ALA A 234 4.47 -6.90 -12.22
C ALA A 234 4.36 -5.49 -11.61
N GLU A 235 3.21 -4.84 -11.79
CA GLU A 235 2.96 -3.53 -11.17
C GLU A 235 2.43 -3.67 -9.73
N LYS A 236 1.76 -4.78 -9.43
CA LYS A 236 1.06 -5.03 -8.16
C LYS A 236 1.37 -6.44 -7.64
N SER A 237 1.53 -6.57 -6.32
CA SER A 237 1.49 -7.85 -5.62
C SER A 237 0.04 -8.19 -5.27
N GLU A 238 -0.49 -9.28 -5.82
CA GLU A 238 -1.85 -9.76 -5.49
C GLU A 238 -1.92 -10.31 -4.06
N GLN A 239 -0.88 -11.03 -3.63
CA GLN A 239 -0.79 -11.61 -2.29
C GLN A 239 -0.80 -10.53 -1.20
N GLU A 240 -0.04 -9.45 -1.38
CA GLU A 240 0.04 -8.33 -0.44
C GLU A 240 -0.97 -7.22 -0.75
N ASN A 241 -1.71 -7.32 -1.86
CA ASN A 241 -2.66 -6.32 -2.35
C ASN A 241 -2.10 -4.87 -2.36
N ARG A 242 -0.85 -4.70 -2.80
CA ARG A 242 -0.16 -3.40 -2.87
C ARG A 242 0.61 -3.22 -4.17
N MET A 243 0.90 -1.97 -4.52
CA MET A 243 1.78 -1.64 -5.65
C MET A 243 3.23 -1.97 -5.31
N LEU A 244 3.97 -2.46 -6.32
CA LEU A 244 5.39 -2.77 -6.21
C LEU A 244 6.23 -1.52 -6.47
N ALA A 245 7.35 -1.39 -5.78
CA ALA A 245 8.29 -0.29 -5.95
C ALA A 245 8.73 -0.18 -7.43
N LYS A 246 8.87 1.06 -7.91
CA LYS A 246 9.30 1.37 -9.28
C LYS A 246 10.80 1.62 -9.31
N TYR A 247 11.45 1.16 -10.38
CA TYR A 247 12.87 1.42 -10.57
C TYR A 247 13.12 2.92 -10.67
N THR A 248 14.05 3.43 -9.87
CA THR A 248 14.49 4.82 -9.95
C THR A 248 15.99 4.83 -10.24
N PRO A 249 16.44 5.38 -11.38
CA PRO A 249 17.85 5.34 -11.74
C PRO A 249 18.72 6.20 -10.80
N LEU A 250 20.02 5.91 -10.77
CA LEU A 250 21.01 6.67 -9.99
C LEU A 250 21.16 8.09 -10.51
N ILE A 251 21.09 8.25 -11.83
CA ILE A 251 21.06 9.54 -12.52
C ILE A 251 19.72 9.61 -13.24
N ASP A 252 18.95 10.65 -12.94
CA ASP A 252 17.68 10.87 -13.61
C ASP A 252 17.89 11.36 -15.05
N TYR A 253 16.80 11.37 -15.83
CA TYR A 253 16.81 11.77 -17.22
C TYR A 253 17.15 13.26 -17.46
N ARG A 254 17.32 14.05 -16.40
CA ARG A 254 17.71 15.47 -16.42
C ARG A 254 19.17 15.67 -15.95
N GLY A 255 19.91 14.59 -15.69
CA GLY A 255 21.26 14.63 -15.14
C GLY A 255 21.32 14.88 -13.63
N GLY A 256 20.18 14.82 -12.95
CA GLY A 256 20.09 14.94 -11.50
C GLY A 256 20.51 13.65 -10.80
N TYR A 257 21.29 13.77 -9.72
CA TYR A 257 21.70 12.62 -8.92
C TYR A 257 20.60 12.20 -7.94
N ASN A 258 20.21 10.93 -7.99
CA ASN A 258 19.33 10.34 -6.99
C ASN A 258 20.14 10.01 -5.72
N LEU A 259 20.17 10.95 -4.78
CA LEU A 259 20.84 10.80 -3.48
C LEU A 259 20.25 9.66 -2.61
N LYS A 260 19.09 9.10 -2.99
CA LYS A 260 18.43 7.98 -2.32
C LYS A 260 18.50 6.68 -3.12
N TYR A 261 19.36 6.59 -4.14
CA TYR A 261 19.42 5.44 -5.05
C TYR A 261 19.52 4.10 -4.32
N GLY A 262 20.40 3.98 -3.32
CA GLY A 262 20.52 2.73 -2.54
C GLY A 262 19.20 2.26 -1.94
N LYS A 263 18.45 3.15 -1.27
CA LYS A 263 17.14 2.82 -0.70
C LYS A 263 16.09 2.51 -1.77
N ASN A 264 16.10 3.25 -2.87
CA ASN A 264 15.14 3.04 -3.96
C ASN A 264 15.40 1.73 -4.70
N PHE A 265 16.67 1.40 -4.94
CA PHE A 265 17.09 0.14 -5.54
C PHE A 265 16.77 -1.04 -4.63
N ASP A 266 17.05 -0.92 -3.33
CA ASP A 266 16.75 -1.96 -2.34
C ASP A 266 15.24 -2.27 -2.27
N ALA A 267 14.40 -1.22 -2.21
CA ALA A 267 12.94 -1.37 -2.23
C ALA A 267 12.45 -2.01 -3.53
N TRP A 268 13.00 -1.59 -4.69
CA TRP A 268 12.64 -2.15 -5.99
C TRP A 268 13.06 -3.61 -6.15
N PHE A 269 14.29 -3.96 -5.75
CA PHE A 269 14.83 -5.31 -5.87
C PHE A 269 14.12 -6.28 -4.93
N SER A 270 13.92 -5.88 -3.66
CA SER A 270 13.19 -6.66 -2.64
C SER A 270 11.76 -7.02 -3.04
N ASP A 271 11.16 -6.23 -3.93
CA ASP A 271 9.82 -6.43 -4.45
C ASP A 271 9.76 -7.39 -5.66
N ARG A 272 10.89 -7.66 -6.33
CA ARG A 272 10.88 -8.21 -7.69
C ARG A 272 11.84 -9.38 -7.96
N PHE A 273 12.73 -9.71 -7.01
CA PHE A 273 13.72 -10.77 -7.22
C PHE A 273 13.09 -12.16 -7.40
N TRP A 274 13.79 -13.03 -8.12
CA TRP A 274 13.31 -14.37 -8.46
C TRP A 274 13.20 -15.27 -7.23
N GLY A 275 12.07 -15.99 -7.11
CA GLY A 275 11.80 -16.88 -5.98
C GLY A 275 11.34 -16.19 -4.70
N ARG A 276 11.11 -14.87 -4.73
CA ARG A 276 10.58 -14.08 -3.61
C ARG A 276 9.34 -14.70 -2.98
N ASP A 277 8.33 -15.01 -3.77
CA ASP A 277 7.04 -15.49 -3.25
C ASP A 277 7.20 -16.85 -2.55
N GLU A 278 8.08 -17.72 -3.06
CA GLU A 278 8.42 -18.98 -2.40
C GLU A 278 9.23 -18.75 -1.12
N LEU A 279 10.17 -17.81 -1.13
CA LEU A 279 10.93 -17.39 0.05
C LEU A 279 10.00 -16.83 1.15
N ILE A 280 9.01 -16.05 0.76
CA ILE A 280 7.96 -15.51 1.65
C ILE A 280 7.10 -16.65 2.20
N LYS A 281 6.68 -17.61 1.38
CA LYS A 281 5.95 -18.80 1.84
C LYS A 281 6.77 -19.63 2.83
N VAL A 282 8.06 -19.85 2.55
CA VAL A 282 9.00 -20.58 3.43
C VAL A 282 9.22 -19.80 4.74
N TYR A 283 9.44 -18.49 4.66
CA TYR A 283 9.54 -17.61 5.82
C TYR A 283 8.29 -17.71 6.71
N TYR A 284 7.09 -17.67 6.11
CA TYR A 284 5.84 -17.84 6.86
C TYR A 284 5.69 -19.25 7.43
N LYS A 285 6.11 -20.31 6.73
CA LYS A 285 6.16 -21.68 7.27
C LYS A 285 7.09 -21.78 8.49
N ILE A 286 8.29 -21.20 8.42
CA ILE A 286 9.25 -21.16 9.54
C ILE A 286 8.69 -20.33 10.71
N LYS A 287 8.05 -19.19 10.45
CA LYS A 287 7.40 -18.38 11.49
C LYS A 287 6.24 -19.14 12.16
N LYS A 288 5.45 -19.90 11.39
CA LYS A 288 4.38 -20.76 11.89
C LYS A 288 4.89 -21.84 12.85
N ILE A 289 6.08 -22.40 12.59
CA ILE A 289 6.75 -23.36 13.49
C ILE A 289 7.17 -22.69 14.82
N ASN A 290 7.47 -21.39 14.81
CA ASN A 290 7.85 -20.61 16.00
C ASN A 290 6.65 -20.04 16.81
N LYS A 291 5.47 -20.69 16.76
CA LYS A 291 4.21 -20.31 17.46
C LYS A 291 3.59 -18.96 17.05
N TYR A 292 4.06 -18.33 15.97
CA TYR A 292 3.43 -17.14 15.39
C TYR A 292 2.89 -17.46 13.99
N THR A 293 1.57 -17.42 13.79
CA THR A 293 1.00 -17.53 12.43
C THR A 293 0.95 -16.14 11.82
N ILE A 294 1.80 -15.86 10.82
CA ILE A 294 1.86 -14.57 10.14
C ILE A 294 1.52 -14.79 8.67
N THR A 295 0.64 -13.94 8.14
CA THR A 295 0.38 -13.78 6.71
C THR A 295 0.70 -12.34 6.31
N ALA A 296 0.61 -12.01 5.03
CA ALA A 296 0.78 -10.63 4.55
C ALA A 296 -0.32 -9.64 5.00
N LYS A 297 -1.34 -10.08 5.75
CA LYS A 297 -2.51 -9.28 6.12
C LYS A 297 -2.91 -9.38 7.59
N ALA A 298 -2.46 -10.43 8.28
CA ALA A 298 -2.83 -10.72 9.66
C ALA A 298 -1.79 -11.59 10.36
N SER A 299 -1.78 -11.50 11.68
CA SER A 299 -0.85 -12.14 12.60
C SER A 299 -1.60 -12.75 13.80
N LYS A 300 -1.21 -13.94 14.21
CA LYS A 300 -1.60 -14.58 15.47
C LYS A 300 -0.42 -14.55 16.44
N LEU A 301 -0.65 -14.00 17.62
CA LEU A 301 0.29 -13.99 18.75
C LEU A 301 0.26 -15.30 19.53
N LYS A 302 1.26 -15.50 20.40
CA LYS A 302 1.43 -16.73 21.18
C LYS A 302 0.27 -17.00 22.14
N ASN A 303 -0.40 -15.96 22.61
CA ASN A 303 -1.52 -16.02 23.55
C ASN A 303 -2.90 -15.97 22.85
N ASP A 304 -2.92 -16.40 21.59
CA ASP A 304 -4.09 -16.51 20.73
C ASP A 304 -4.80 -15.17 20.43
N TRP A 305 -4.10 -14.05 20.51
CA TRP A 305 -4.59 -12.77 19.99
C TRP A 305 -4.28 -12.61 18.51
N TYR A 306 -5.29 -12.23 17.73
CA TYR A 306 -5.19 -12.11 16.28
C TYR A 306 -5.28 -10.63 15.92
N PHE A 307 -4.36 -10.17 15.09
CA PHE A 307 -4.31 -8.78 14.63
C PHE A 307 -4.24 -8.76 13.12
N ASN A 308 -5.02 -7.90 12.47
CA ASN A 308 -4.74 -7.52 11.11
C ASN A 308 -3.57 -6.51 11.09
N ASP A 309 -2.88 -6.39 9.95
CA ASP A 309 -1.69 -5.54 9.88
C ASP A 309 -2.02 -4.04 10.06
N ASN A 310 -3.25 -3.62 9.72
CA ASN A 310 -3.70 -2.24 9.92
C ASN A 310 -3.89 -1.90 11.40
N GLU A 311 -4.32 -2.85 12.23
CA GLU A 311 -4.45 -2.69 13.69
C GLU A 311 -3.09 -2.52 14.38
N LEU A 312 -2.02 -2.98 13.73
CA LEU A 312 -0.65 -2.84 14.21
C LEU A 312 0.07 -1.62 13.60
N SER A 313 -0.57 -0.93 12.65
CA SER A 313 -0.05 0.28 12.04
C SER A 313 -0.40 1.49 12.92
N THR A 314 0.62 2.24 13.32
CA THR A 314 0.50 3.32 14.28
C THR A 314 0.05 4.61 13.61
N LEU A 315 -1.04 5.21 14.06
CA LEU A 315 -1.38 6.59 13.71
C LEU A 315 -0.67 7.55 14.65
N THR A 316 0.47 8.10 14.21
CA THR A 316 1.06 9.28 14.86
C THR A 316 0.34 10.52 14.34
N ILE A 317 -0.15 11.38 15.24
CA ILE A 317 -0.75 12.66 14.86
C ILE A 317 0.36 13.70 14.80
N SER A 318 0.78 14.09 13.60
CA SER A 318 1.74 15.19 13.43
C SER A 318 1.14 16.54 13.86
N GLU A 319 1.98 17.53 14.20
CA GLU A 319 1.50 18.88 14.55
C GLU A 319 0.64 19.51 13.44
N LYS A 320 0.97 19.26 12.16
CA LYS A 320 0.15 19.70 11.02
C LYS A 320 -1.25 19.07 11.07
N GLN A 321 -1.33 17.76 11.33
CA GLN A 321 -2.59 17.04 11.46
C GLN A 321 -3.39 17.55 12.67
N LYS A 322 -2.75 17.73 13.83
CA LYS A 322 -3.38 18.27 15.05
C LYS A 322 -4.07 19.62 14.81
N VAL A 323 -3.39 20.56 14.17
CA VAL A 323 -3.98 21.87 13.81
C VAL A 323 -5.13 21.71 12.81
N GLN A 324 -4.98 20.85 11.80
CA GLN A 324 -6.03 20.59 10.81
C GLN A 324 -7.27 19.95 11.44
N TYR A 325 -7.09 18.93 12.28
CA TYR A 325 -8.18 18.18 12.90
C TYR A 325 -8.95 19.07 13.87
N LYS A 326 -8.26 19.94 14.64
CA LYS A 326 -8.92 20.96 15.45
C LYS A 326 -9.84 21.85 14.61
N LYS A 327 -9.36 22.41 13.49
CA LYS A 327 -10.19 23.29 12.62
C LYS A 327 -11.44 22.56 12.10
N ASN A 328 -11.29 21.28 11.78
CA ASN A 328 -12.35 20.44 11.28
C ASN A 328 -13.38 20.07 12.37
N ILE A 329 -12.93 19.74 13.57
CA ILE A 329 -13.80 19.53 14.73
C ILE A 329 -14.54 20.82 15.06
N GLN A 330 -13.84 21.96 15.10
CA GLN A 330 -14.45 23.26 15.35
C GLN A 330 -15.55 23.60 14.33
N TYR A 331 -15.34 23.27 13.04
CA TYR A 331 -16.36 23.43 12.00
C TYR A 331 -17.60 22.57 12.26
N LEU A 332 -17.43 21.31 12.67
CA LEU A 332 -18.53 20.42 13.05
C LEU A 332 -19.30 20.95 14.27
N LEU A 333 -18.58 21.39 15.32
CA LEU A 333 -19.19 21.93 16.53
C LEU A 333 -19.99 23.20 16.24
N GLN A 334 -19.47 24.08 15.38
CA GLN A 334 -20.18 25.28 14.94
C GLN A 334 -21.47 24.92 14.19
N PHE A 335 -21.39 23.97 13.24
CA PHE A 335 -22.58 23.48 12.53
C PHE A 335 -23.63 22.90 13.50
N CYS A 336 -23.21 22.09 14.48
CA CYS A 336 -24.14 21.52 15.47
C CYS A 336 -24.80 22.62 16.30
N LYS A 337 -24.02 23.61 16.76
CA LYS A 337 -24.52 24.76 17.52
C LYS A 337 -25.54 25.58 16.73
N GLU A 338 -25.26 25.88 15.46
CA GLU A 338 -26.15 26.63 14.55
C GLU A 338 -27.50 25.94 14.33
N ASN A 339 -27.55 24.61 14.47
CA ASN A 339 -28.75 23.81 14.24
C ASN A 339 -29.35 23.26 15.54
N ASN A 340 -28.91 23.77 16.70
CA ASN A 340 -29.38 23.38 18.03
C ASN A 340 -29.20 21.87 18.35
N ILE A 341 -28.09 21.29 17.90
CA ILE A 341 -27.73 19.87 18.06
C ILE A 341 -26.58 19.76 19.08
N LYS A 342 -26.69 18.84 20.03
CA LYS A 342 -25.58 18.50 20.93
C LYS A 342 -24.66 17.48 20.26
N CYS A 343 -23.38 17.81 20.14
CA CYS A 343 -22.39 16.94 19.49
C CYS A 343 -21.60 16.13 20.54
N TYR A 344 -21.43 14.84 20.32
CA TYR A 344 -20.54 13.96 21.08
C TYR A 344 -19.61 13.22 20.12
N MET A 345 -18.37 13.02 20.54
CA MET A 345 -17.38 12.27 19.78
C MET A 345 -16.74 11.24 20.70
N GLU A 346 -16.84 9.98 20.32
CA GLU A 346 -16.22 8.86 21.01
C GLU A 346 -15.19 8.19 20.10
N ILE A 347 -13.97 8.08 20.62
CA ILE A 347 -12.89 7.34 19.97
C ILE A 347 -12.74 6.02 20.71
N VAL A 348 -12.97 4.91 20.01
CA VAL A 348 -12.83 3.57 20.59
C VAL A 348 -11.33 3.23 20.67
N PRO A 349 -10.76 2.96 21.85
CA PRO A 349 -9.34 2.65 22.01
C PRO A 349 -8.91 1.42 21.20
N ALA A 350 -7.66 1.35 20.76
CA ALA A 350 -7.22 0.22 19.94
C ALA A 350 -7.13 -1.12 20.71
N LYS A 351 -7.46 -2.22 20.02
CA LYS A 351 -7.35 -3.61 20.52
C LYS A 351 -5.96 -3.94 21.09
N ILE A 352 -4.92 -3.30 20.54
CA ILE A 352 -3.52 -3.54 20.89
C ILE A 352 -3.22 -3.38 22.39
N TYR A 353 -3.95 -2.52 23.10
CA TYR A 353 -3.77 -2.30 24.55
C TYR A 353 -4.09 -3.54 25.41
N TYR A 354 -4.91 -4.47 24.91
CA TYR A 354 -5.46 -5.58 25.72
C TYR A 354 -4.76 -6.92 25.46
N ALA A 355 -3.95 -7.03 24.42
CA ALA A 355 -3.34 -8.30 24.03
C ALA A 355 -2.24 -8.80 24.98
N LYS A 356 -1.67 -7.97 25.87
CA LYS A 356 -0.72 -8.39 26.93
C LYS A 356 0.39 -9.36 26.43
N ASP A 357 1.00 -9.09 25.27
CA ASP A 357 2.11 -9.88 24.68
C ASP A 357 3.40 -9.05 24.64
N GLY A 358 4.56 -9.65 24.86
CA GLY A 358 5.84 -8.93 24.92
C GLY A 358 6.21 -8.17 23.63
N LEU A 359 5.87 -8.70 22.45
CA LEU A 359 6.10 -7.99 21.17
C LEU A 359 5.18 -6.78 21.03
N ILE A 360 3.93 -6.96 21.44
CA ILE A 360 2.94 -5.88 21.47
C ILE A 360 3.34 -4.81 22.49
N ASN A 361 3.83 -5.20 23.66
CA ASN A 361 4.28 -4.26 24.69
C ASN A 361 5.45 -3.39 24.20
N ASN A 362 6.37 -3.93 23.39
CA ASN A 362 7.43 -3.13 22.77
C ASN A 362 6.88 -2.16 21.72
N LYS A 363 5.96 -2.62 20.86
CA LYS A 363 5.24 -1.71 19.94
C LYS A 363 4.43 -0.66 20.70
N LEU A 364 3.83 -1.01 21.84
CA LEU A 364 3.09 -0.11 22.71
C LEU A 364 4.00 0.93 23.38
N LYS A 365 5.26 0.60 23.67
CA LYS A 365 6.25 1.59 24.13
C LYS A 365 6.65 2.58 23.03
N GLU A 366 6.62 2.14 21.77
CA GLU A 366 6.68 3.02 20.59
C GLU A 366 5.33 3.71 20.31
N TYR A 367 4.24 3.25 20.94
CA TYR A 367 2.87 3.69 20.74
C TYR A 367 2.51 4.84 21.67
N ASN A 368 2.32 5.99 21.02
CA ASN A 368 1.44 7.11 21.36
C ASN A 368 1.24 7.55 22.82
N ASP A 369 1.95 8.62 23.16
CA ASP A 369 1.32 9.76 23.86
C ASP A 369 0.49 10.67 22.91
N THR A 370 0.57 10.54 21.57
CA THR A 370 0.05 11.60 20.67
C THR A 370 -1.47 11.71 20.60
N LEU A 371 -2.24 10.60 20.69
CA LEU A 371 -3.70 10.69 20.73
C LEU A 371 -4.21 11.26 22.07
N PRO A 372 -3.78 10.76 23.25
CA PRO A 372 -4.12 11.39 24.53
C PRO A 372 -3.73 12.88 24.58
N GLN A 373 -2.55 13.24 24.05
CA GLN A 373 -2.13 14.65 23.92
C GLN A 373 -3.06 15.44 22.98
N PHE A 374 -3.49 14.85 21.86
CA PHE A 374 -4.45 15.47 20.94
C PHE A 374 -5.82 15.67 21.60
N ILE A 375 -6.33 14.68 22.33
CA ILE A 375 -7.60 14.78 23.07
C ILE A 375 -7.51 15.91 24.11
N LYS A 376 -6.43 15.95 24.89
CA LYS A 376 -6.16 17.04 25.84
C LYS A 376 -6.12 18.40 25.16
N TYR A 377 -5.42 18.49 24.02
CA TYR A 377 -5.36 19.72 23.21
C TYR A 377 -6.73 20.17 22.70
N ILE A 378 -7.59 19.26 22.26
CA ILE A 378 -8.96 19.58 21.83
C ILE A 378 -9.79 20.09 23.01
N LYS A 379 -9.70 19.44 24.17
CA LYS A 379 -10.37 19.87 25.39
C LYS A 379 -9.96 21.29 25.79
N GLU A 380 -8.66 21.56 25.86
CA GLU A 380 -8.13 22.86 26.27
C GLU A 380 -8.45 23.98 25.26
N THR A 381 -8.49 23.68 23.97
CA THR A 381 -8.61 24.71 22.93
C THR A 381 -10.01 24.91 22.38
N LEU A 382 -10.89 23.92 22.47
CA LEU A 382 -12.28 23.98 21.99
C LEU A 382 -13.30 23.83 23.12
N ASN A 383 -12.87 23.59 24.36
CA ASN A 383 -13.75 23.22 25.48
C ASN A 383 -14.69 22.06 25.12
N PHE A 384 -14.14 21.07 24.40
CA PHE A 384 -14.88 19.92 23.88
C PHE A 384 -14.27 18.62 24.38
N GLU A 385 -15.07 17.82 25.08
CA GLU A 385 -14.64 16.52 25.60
C GLU A 385 -14.80 15.45 24.53
N ILE A 386 -13.67 14.93 24.02
CA ILE A 386 -13.68 13.67 23.25
C ILE A 386 -13.71 12.52 24.26
N ILE A 387 -14.69 11.64 24.13
CA ILE A 387 -14.84 10.45 24.97
C ILE A 387 -13.83 9.41 24.49
N TYR A 388 -12.94 8.98 25.39
CA TYR A 388 -11.91 7.98 25.11
C TYR A 388 -11.80 7.01 26.30
N PRO A 389 -12.62 5.94 26.31
CA PRO A 389 -12.81 5.10 27.49
C PRO A 389 -11.68 4.06 27.68
N LEU A 390 -10.43 4.48 27.57
CA LEU A 390 -9.27 3.56 27.67
C LEU A 390 -9.14 2.97 29.07
N ASP A 391 -9.30 3.79 30.11
CA ASP A 391 -9.13 3.32 31.48
C ASP A 391 -10.35 2.51 31.94
N GLU A 392 -11.56 2.92 31.56
CA GLU A 392 -12.79 2.16 31.78
C GLU A 392 -12.71 0.77 31.13
N LEU A 393 -12.24 0.69 29.88
CA LEU A 393 -12.08 -0.60 29.20
C LEU A 393 -10.96 -1.45 29.79
N LYS A 394 -9.85 -0.86 30.25
CA LYS A 394 -8.79 -1.59 30.96
C LYS A 394 -9.28 -2.17 32.28
N GLU A 395 -10.14 -1.44 32.98
CA GLU A 395 -10.75 -1.94 34.21
C GLU A 395 -11.69 -3.11 33.90
N ALA A 396 -12.57 -2.94 32.91
CA ALA A 396 -13.51 -3.97 32.49
C ALA A 396 -12.83 -5.23 31.91
N ASP A 397 -11.65 -5.10 31.31
CA ASP A 397 -10.81 -6.21 30.82
C ASP A 397 -10.27 -7.11 31.95
N LYS A 398 -10.35 -6.67 33.21
CA LYS A 398 -10.01 -7.51 34.36
C LYS A 398 -11.08 -8.55 34.65
N SER A 399 -12.34 -8.25 34.34
CA SER A 399 -13.49 -9.13 34.61
C SER A 399 -13.90 -9.97 33.41
N ASP A 400 -13.86 -9.41 32.19
CA ASP A 400 -14.26 -10.12 30.97
C ASP A 400 -13.59 -9.48 29.75
N TYR A 401 -13.50 -10.19 28.63
CA TYR A 401 -12.86 -9.72 27.41
C TYR A 401 -13.63 -8.54 26.81
N VAL A 402 -12.96 -7.39 26.70
CA VAL A 402 -13.50 -6.21 26.01
C VAL A 402 -13.27 -6.23 24.49
N TYR A 403 -12.40 -7.12 24.00
CA TYR A 403 -12.16 -7.36 22.58
C TYR A 403 -12.21 -8.84 22.22
N PHE A 404 -12.71 -9.14 21.02
CA PHE A 404 -12.58 -10.48 20.47
C PHE A 404 -11.12 -10.80 20.20
N LYS A 405 -10.66 -11.99 20.57
CA LYS A 405 -9.30 -12.40 20.24
C LYS A 405 -9.10 -12.61 18.74
N THR A 406 -10.10 -13.19 18.05
CA THR A 406 -10.04 -13.58 16.63
C THR A 406 -10.60 -12.54 15.65
N ASP A 407 -11.13 -11.43 16.15
CA ASP A 407 -11.71 -10.34 15.36
C ASP A 407 -11.23 -8.97 15.85
N HIS A 408 -11.29 -7.93 15.01
CA HIS A 408 -10.78 -6.60 15.32
C HIS A 408 -11.75 -5.73 16.14
N HIS A 409 -13.02 -6.12 16.24
CA HIS A 409 -14.02 -5.38 17.00
C HIS A 409 -13.94 -5.68 18.50
N TRP A 410 -14.46 -4.73 19.29
CA TRP A 410 -14.81 -4.96 20.68
C TRP A 410 -15.92 -6.01 20.83
N THR A 411 -15.99 -6.65 21.99
CA THR A 411 -17.11 -7.53 22.37
C THR A 411 -18.37 -6.71 22.67
N ASP A 412 -19.54 -7.35 22.83
CA ASP A 412 -20.72 -6.63 23.33
C ASP A 412 -20.44 -6.02 24.72
N TRP A 413 -19.67 -6.72 25.57
CA TRP A 413 -19.21 -6.19 26.85
C TRP A 413 -18.35 -4.92 26.69
N GLY A 414 -17.33 -4.94 25.84
CA GLY A 414 -16.52 -3.75 25.56
C GLY A 414 -17.34 -2.59 25.00
N ALA A 415 -18.30 -2.89 24.12
CA ALA A 415 -19.22 -1.88 23.58
C ALA A 415 -20.18 -1.32 24.63
N TYR A 416 -20.63 -2.14 25.60
CA TYR A 416 -21.44 -1.68 26.74
C TYR A 416 -20.66 -0.69 27.62
N ILE A 417 -19.38 -0.95 27.87
CA ILE A 417 -18.50 -0.04 28.61
C ILE A 417 -18.32 1.29 27.88
N GLY A 418 -18.10 1.27 26.56
CA GLY A 418 -18.09 2.49 25.74
C GLY A 418 -19.39 3.26 25.84
N TYR A 419 -20.52 2.55 25.75
CA TYR A 419 -21.86 3.14 25.90
C TYR A 419 -22.04 3.81 27.27
N GLN A 420 -21.58 3.19 28.37
CA GLN A 420 -21.64 3.80 29.70
C GLN A 420 -20.80 5.08 29.78
N ALA A 421 -19.63 5.12 29.13
CA ALA A 421 -18.79 6.31 29.06
C ALA A 421 -19.48 7.45 28.29
N LEU A 422 -20.16 7.15 27.17
CA LEU A 422 -20.99 8.12 26.45
C LEU A 422 -22.16 8.61 27.31
N LEU A 423 -22.89 7.70 27.97
CA LEU A 423 -24.05 8.03 28.80
C LEU A 423 -23.70 8.97 29.95
N LYS A 424 -22.51 8.81 30.54
CA LYS A 424 -22.00 9.73 31.57
C LYS A 424 -21.88 11.16 31.06
N GLN A 425 -21.52 11.37 29.79
CA GLN A 425 -21.49 12.71 29.20
C GLN A 425 -22.89 13.18 28.79
N LEU A 426 -23.70 12.31 28.19
CA LEU A 426 -25.08 12.64 27.79
C LEU A 426 -25.92 13.12 28.98
N LYS A 427 -25.81 12.48 30.14
CA LYS A 427 -26.56 12.85 31.35
C LYS A 427 -26.28 14.27 31.85
N LYS A 428 -25.19 14.92 31.41
CA LYS A 428 -24.92 16.33 31.75
C LYS A 428 -25.85 17.28 31.01
N ASP A 429 -26.22 16.95 29.79
CA ASP A 429 -27.11 17.75 28.94
C ASP A 429 -28.56 17.21 28.94
N PHE A 430 -28.74 15.90 29.21
CA PHE A 430 -30.01 15.18 29.17
C PHE A 430 -30.18 14.31 30.44
N PRO A 431 -30.47 14.89 31.62
CA PRO A 431 -30.43 14.17 32.90
C PRO A 431 -31.44 13.01 33.03
N ASP A 432 -32.53 13.06 32.28
CA ASP A 432 -33.61 12.07 32.24
C ASP A 432 -33.47 11.07 31.08
N ILE A 433 -32.33 11.07 30.38
CA ILE A 433 -32.02 10.05 29.37
C ILE A 433 -31.93 8.67 30.04
N TYR A 434 -32.62 7.68 29.45
CA TYR A 434 -32.63 6.34 30.00
C TYR A 434 -31.26 5.66 29.84
N GLU A 435 -30.79 5.04 30.90
CA GLU A 435 -29.58 4.23 30.90
C GLU A 435 -29.95 2.76 30.79
N ALA A 436 -29.65 2.15 29.64
CA ALA A 436 -29.70 0.70 29.45
C ALA A 436 -28.92 -0.05 30.54
N LYS A 437 -29.59 -0.97 31.23
CA LYS A 437 -29.03 -1.81 32.30
C LYS A 437 -28.96 -3.25 31.83
N GLU A 438 -28.11 -4.06 32.46
CA GLU A 438 -28.02 -5.50 32.13
C GLU A 438 -29.39 -6.22 32.17
N GLY A 439 -30.30 -5.79 33.06
CA GLY A 439 -31.66 -6.34 33.17
C GLY A 439 -32.51 -6.19 31.90
N ASP A 440 -32.20 -5.21 31.04
CA ASP A 440 -32.88 -4.95 29.78
C ASP A 440 -32.55 -5.99 28.69
N PHE A 441 -31.58 -6.88 28.95
CA PHE A 441 -31.05 -7.83 27.98
C PHE A 441 -31.19 -9.28 28.44
N ASP A 442 -31.43 -10.17 27.48
CA ASP A 442 -31.14 -11.58 27.60
C ASP A 442 -29.64 -11.78 27.40
N ILE A 443 -28.98 -12.29 28.43
CA ILE A 443 -27.53 -12.49 28.42
C ILE A 443 -27.24 -13.92 28.00
N SER A 444 -26.43 -14.07 26.95
CA SER A 444 -25.96 -15.36 26.46
C SER A 444 -24.43 -15.38 26.33
N TYR A 445 -23.90 -16.58 26.12
CA TYR A 445 -22.47 -16.81 25.98
C TYR A 445 -22.19 -17.66 24.74
N SER A 446 -21.14 -17.32 24.00
CA SER A 446 -20.70 -18.10 22.84
C SER A 446 -19.21 -17.89 22.57
N LYS A 447 -18.56 -18.93 22.02
CA LYS A 447 -17.16 -18.89 21.60
C LYS A 447 -16.93 -18.20 20.26
N LYS A 448 -18.00 -17.95 19.52
CA LYS A 448 -17.98 -17.37 18.18
C LYS A 448 -18.20 -15.87 18.24
N VAL A 449 -17.50 -15.13 17.40
CA VAL A 449 -17.62 -13.68 17.23
C VAL A 449 -19.02 -13.29 16.75
N ARG A 450 -19.53 -12.17 17.26
CA ARG A 450 -20.71 -11.45 16.77
C ARG A 450 -20.39 -9.95 16.79
N ALA A 451 -20.09 -9.41 15.61
CA ALA A 451 -19.61 -8.02 15.45
C ALA A 451 -20.17 -7.31 14.21
N GLU A 452 -20.93 -8.04 13.38
CA GLU A 452 -21.50 -7.54 12.14
C GLU A 452 -22.97 -7.16 12.32
N ALA A 453 -23.49 -6.40 11.36
CA ALA A 453 -24.83 -5.82 11.43
C ALA A 453 -25.96 -6.86 11.49
N ASP A 454 -25.76 -8.03 10.89
CA ASP A 454 -26.73 -9.14 10.90
C ASP A 454 -26.71 -9.95 12.20
N ARG A 455 -25.79 -9.61 13.12
CA ARG A 455 -25.67 -10.21 14.45
C ARG A 455 -25.52 -11.72 14.42
N LYS A 456 -24.99 -12.29 13.33
CA LYS A 456 -24.71 -13.73 13.24
C LYS A 456 -23.39 -14.10 13.92
N TYR A 457 -23.37 -15.30 14.48
CA TYR A 457 -22.18 -15.90 15.06
C TYR A 457 -21.26 -16.47 13.98
N TRP A 458 -19.97 -16.12 14.03
CA TRP A 458 -18.96 -16.57 13.07
C TRP A 458 -17.54 -16.58 13.69
N GLN A 459 -16.52 -16.88 12.88
CA GLN A 459 -15.14 -17.09 13.36
C GLN A 459 -14.36 -15.79 13.61
N GLY A 460 -14.83 -14.67 13.04
CA GLY A 460 -14.15 -13.37 13.09
C GLY A 460 -13.33 -13.07 11.84
N TYR A 461 -13.24 -11.78 11.51
CA TYR A 461 -12.63 -11.28 10.29
C TYR A 461 -11.14 -11.58 10.24
N THR A 462 -10.43 -11.27 11.33
CA THR A 462 -8.97 -11.44 11.40
C THR A 462 -8.58 -12.92 11.36
N CYS A 463 -9.39 -13.79 11.94
CA CYS A 463 -9.26 -15.22 11.75
C CYS A 463 -9.46 -15.66 10.30
N ASN A 464 -10.50 -15.17 9.62
CA ASN A 464 -10.71 -15.48 8.20
C ASN A 464 -9.55 -15.04 7.31
N LEU A 465 -8.89 -13.93 7.62
CA LEU A 465 -7.66 -13.50 6.92
C LEU A 465 -6.51 -14.51 7.07
N LEU A 466 -6.39 -15.16 8.23
CA LEU A 466 -5.33 -16.13 8.51
C LEU A 466 -5.64 -17.53 8.00
N TYR A 467 -6.90 -17.97 8.11
CA TYR A 467 -7.28 -19.37 7.97
C TYR A 467 -8.38 -19.62 6.92
N GLN A 468 -8.78 -18.62 6.14
CA GLN A 468 -9.69 -18.75 4.98
C GLN A 468 -10.99 -19.54 5.31
N ASN A 469 -11.72 -19.10 6.33
CA ASN A 469 -12.98 -19.70 6.82
C ASN A 469 -12.85 -21.05 7.56
N GLN A 470 -11.64 -21.51 7.90
CA GLN A 470 -11.49 -22.62 8.84
C GLN A 470 -11.84 -22.19 10.27
N ASP A 471 -12.26 -23.16 11.09
CA ASP A 471 -12.60 -22.93 12.49
C ASP A 471 -11.36 -22.50 13.29
N CYS A 472 -11.48 -21.38 14.00
CA CYS A 472 -10.47 -20.86 14.91
C CYS A 472 -11.06 -20.55 16.28
N SER A 473 -12.21 -21.16 16.60
CA SER A 473 -12.88 -21.01 17.88
C SER A 473 -11.88 -21.30 18.99
N LEU A 474 -11.75 -20.32 19.88
CA LEU A 474 -10.95 -20.46 21.08
C LEU A 474 -11.84 -21.00 22.19
N ASN A 475 -11.26 -21.62 23.20
CA ASN A 475 -11.99 -22.03 24.40
C ASN A 475 -12.22 -20.82 25.32
N ILE A 476 -12.94 -19.82 24.82
CA ILE A 476 -13.27 -18.55 25.47
C ILE A 476 -14.72 -18.26 25.17
N ASP A 477 -15.53 -18.05 26.20
CA ASP A 477 -16.92 -17.66 26.03
C ASP A 477 -17.03 -16.12 26.16
N TYR A 478 -17.60 -15.49 25.14
CA TYR A 478 -17.88 -14.06 25.15
C TYR A 478 -19.32 -13.79 25.58
N LYS A 479 -19.51 -12.75 26.37
CA LYS A 479 -20.81 -12.27 26.83
C LYS A 479 -21.55 -11.51 25.73
N TYR A 480 -22.84 -11.79 25.58
CA TYR A 480 -23.70 -11.29 24.52
C TYR A 480 -24.99 -10.72 25.09
N TYR A 481 -25.43 -9.58 24.55
CA TYR A 481 -26.60 -8.85 25.03
C TYR A 481 -27.64 -8.77 23.91
N ASP A 482 -28.81 -9.38 24.11
CA ASP A 482 -29.94 -9.30 23.18
C ASP A 482 -31.13 -8.64 23.85
N GLY A 483 -31.72 -7.63 23.20
CA GLY A 483 -32.70 -6.76 23.85
C GLY A 483 -34.05 -7.45 24.11
N LYS A 484 -34.62 -7.25 25.30
CA LYS A 484 -35.96 -7.74 25.67
C LYS A 484 -37.10 -6.82 25.27
N ASN A 485 -36.80 -5.52 25.08
CA ASN A 485 -37.85 -4.52 24.97
C ASN A 485 -38.58 -4.57 23.62
N LYS A 486 -39.87 -4.94 23.67
CA LYS A 486 -40.77 -5.01 22.51
C LYS A 486 -41.17 -3.62 21.96
N HIS A 487 -40.93 -2.55 22.71
CA HIS A 487 -41.16 -1.16 22.28
C HIS A 487 -40.09 -0.65 21.31
N ILE A 488 -38.97 -1.38 21.15
CA ILE A 488 -37.88 -1.04 20.25
C ILE A 488 -38.06 -1.80 18.93
N ASN A 489 -38.22 -1.05 17.84
CA ASN A 489 -38.46 -1.59 16.51
C ASN A 489 -37.42 -1.05 15.52
N ALA A 490 -36.87 -1.93 14.68
CA ALA A 490 -36.07 -1.52 13.53
C ALA A 490 -37.01 -1.07 12.41
N ILE A 491 -36.90 0.19 11.99
CA ILE A 491 -37.67 0.73 10.85
C ILE A 491 -37.02 0.31 9.53
N SER A 492 -35.70 0.44 9.47
CA SER A 492 -34.89 0.09 8.32
C SER A 492 -33.46 -0.23 8.76
N TYR A 493 -32.57 -0.57 7.84
CA TYR A 493 -31.18 -0.83 8.17
C TYR A 493 -30.52 0.42 8.76
N GLY A 494 -30.24 0.40 10.07
CA GLY A 494 -29.64 1.54 10.78
C GLY A 494 -30.64 2.55 11.34
N GLU A 495 -31.95 2.32 11.21
CA GLU A 495 -32.98 3.19 11.79
C GLU A 495 -33.83 2.44 12.82
N PHE A 496 -34.00 3.05 14.00
CA PHE A 496 -34.68 2.43 15.13
C PHE A 496 -35.64 3.42 15.77
N HIS A 497 -36.76 2.89 16.25
CA HIS A 497 -37.76 3.62 17.01
C HIS A 497 -38.01 2.91 18.35
N ASN A 498 -38.01 3.68 19.43
CA ASN A 498 -38.34 3.26 20.78
C ASN A 498 -39.43 4.19 21.30
N SER A 499 -40.64 3.67 21.54
CA SER A 499 -41.77 4.48 21.99
C SER A 499 -41.56 5.10 23.39
N ASP A 500 -40.67 4.51 24.20
CA ASP A 500 -40.39 4.96 25.57
C ASP A 500 -39.32 6.06 25.60
N GLY A 501 -38.62 6.27 24.48
CA GLY A 501 -37.55 7.26 24.37
C GLY A 501 -38.08 8.69 24.22
N LYS A 502 -37.24 9.66 24.61
CA LYS A 502 -37.56 11.09 24.52
C LYS A 502 -36.82 11.81 23.39
N TYR A 503 -35.55 11.47 23.19
CA TYR A 503 -34.62 12.21 22.34
C TYR A 503 -34.34 11.52 21.03
N LYS A 504 -33.91 12.28 20.01
CA LYS A 504 -33.46 11.76 18.73
C LYS A 504 -31.94 11.79 18.62
N ALA A 505 -31.34 10.69 18.19
CA ALA A 505 -29.90 10.60 17.96
C ALA A 505 -29.58 10.26 16.51
N LEU A 506 -28.56 10.92 15.97
CA LEU A 506 -27.93 10.55 14.72
C LEU A 506 -26.51 10.05 15.00
N LEU A 507 -26.21 8.81 14.64
CA LEU A 507 -24.94 8.15 14.88
C LEU A 507 -24.15 8.01 13.57
N ILE A 508 -22.98 8.64 13.47
CA ILE A 508 -22.07 8.51 12.33
C ILE A 508 -20.83 7.74 12.79
N GLY A 509 -20.53 6.62 12.15
CA GLY A 509 -19.37 5.83 12.56
C GLY A 509 -18.97 4.70 11.62
N ASN A 510 -17.93 3.98 12.00
CA ASN A 510 -17.45 2.80 11.28
C ASN A 510 -18.17 1.52 11.78
N SER A 511 -17.62 0.35 11.50
CA SER A 511 -18.20 -0.94 11.91
C SER A 511 -18.30 -1.15 13.43
N PHE A 512 -17.54 -0.41 14.25
CA PHE A 512 -17.62 -0.53 15.72
C PHE A 512 -18.99 -0.15 16.28
N THR A 513 -19.73 0.68 15.56
CA THR A 513 -21.11 1.04 15.93
C THR A 513 -22.10 -0.13 15.91
N GLU A 514 -21.79 -1.26 15.26
CA GLU A 514 -22.70 -2.42 15.24
C GLU A 514 -22.94 -3.02 16.63
N ASN A 515 -21.89 -3.13 17.44
CA ASN A 515 -21.99 -3.64 18.81
C ASN A 515 -22.38 -2.55 19.82
N PHE A 516 -22.30 -1.28 19.44
CA PHE A 516 -22.74 -0.15 20.27
C PHE A 516 -24.25 0.09 20.23
N LYS A 517 -24.81 -0.10 19.03
CA LYS A 517 -26.22 0.14 18.70
C LYS A 517 -27.23 -0.57 19.63
N PRO A 518 -27.05 -1.85 20.05
CA PRO A 518 -28.00 -2.54 20.92
C PRO A 518 -28.26 -1.84 22.25
N PHE A 519 -27.28 -1.08 22.77
CA PHE A 519 -27.42 -0.32 24.00
C PHE A 519 -28.03 1.06 23.73
N LEU A 520 -27.57 1.71 22.67
CA LEU A 520 -27.99 3.07 22.33
C LEU A 520 -29.50 3.18 22.08
N VAL A 521 -30.13 2.16 21.49
CA VAL A 521 -31.58 2.14 21.18
C VAL A 521 -32.50 2.23 22.39
N TYR A 522 -31.99 1.92 23.60
CA TYR A 522 -32.76 2.07 24.83
C TYR A 522 -32.83 3.52 25.31
N SER A 523 -31.84 4.35 24.97
CA SER A 523 -31.72 5.72 25.48
C SER A 523 -32.48 6.75 24.66
N PHE A 524 -32.77 6.46 23.39
CA PHE A 524 -33.29 7.42 22.42
C PHE A 524 -34.61 6.93 21.81
N LYS A 525 -35.49 7.88 21.49
CA LYS A 525 -36.75 7.68 20.77
C LYS A 525 -36.53 7.24 19.34
N ASP A 526 -35.75 8.02 18.59
CA ASP A 526 -35.45 7.74 17.20
C ASP A 526 -33.93 7.74 17.02
N ILE A 527 -33.40 6.71 16.37
CA ILE A 527 -31.99 6.64 16.00
C ILE A 527 -31.87 6.51 14.50
N LYS A 528 -31.03 7.34 13.88
CA LYS A 528 -30.53 7.13 12.52
C LYS A 528 -29.03 6.91 12.54
N ARG A 529 -28.57 5.79 12.00
CA ARG A 529 -27.16 5.42 11.98
C ARG A 529 -26.62 5.39 10.55
N PHE A 530 -25.50 6.08 10.34
CA PHE A 530 -24.78 6.13 9.08
C PHE A 530 -23.40 5.50 9.19
N ARG A 531 -23.05 4.64 8.24
CA ARG A 531 -21.76 3.95 8.18
C ARG A 531 -20.79 4.70 7.25
N CYS A 532 -19.62 5.08 7.77
CA CYS A 532 -18.65 5.92 7.07
C CYS A 532 -17.43 5.17 6.50
N ASN A 533 -17.36 3.83 6.62
CA ASN A 533 -16.27 2.98 6.12
C ASN A 533 -16.67 2.06 4.95
N ILE A 534 -17.60 2.50 4.10
CA ILE A 534 -18.03 1.76 2.89
C ILE A 534 -17.55 2.53 1.64
N ALA A 535 -16.77 1.86 0.80
CA ALA A 535 -16.33 2.39 -0.49
C ALA A 535 -17.54 2.72 -1.41
N PRO A 536 -17.48 3.79 -2.23
CA PRO A 536 -16.33 4.70 -2.45
C PRO A 536 -16.17 5.80 -1.38
N ASN A 537 -16.98 5.81 -0.33
CA ASN A 537 -17.17 6.95 0.55
C ASN A 537 -16.57 6.76 1.95
N ASP A 538 -15.32 6.29 2.02
CA ASP A 538 -14.58 6.06 3.27
C ASP A 538 -14.04 7.37 3.89
N ASN A 539 -14.94 8.25 4.33
CA ASN A 539 -14.65 9.57 4.90
C ASN A 539 -15.75 10.06 5.88
N LEU A 540 -15.43 11.10 6.65
CA LEU A 540 -16.33 11.75 7.63
C LEU A 540 -16.90 13.09 7.11
N LYS A 541 -17.00 13.29 5.79
CA LYS A 541 -17.44 14.56 5.21
C LYS A 541 -18.82 14.96 5.71
N LEU A 542 -18.92 16.11 6.37
CA LEU A 542 -20.19 16.60 6.90
C LEU A 542 -21.19 16.91 5.78
N SER A 543 -20.73 17.41 4.63
CA SER A 543 -21.57 17.70 3.46
C SER A 543 -22.36 16.49 2.96
N ARG A 544 -21.84 15.27 3.17
CA ARG A 544 -22.51 14.03 2.79
C ARG A 544 -23.79 13.78 3.58
N TRP A 545 -23.80 14.15 4.86
CA TRP A 545 -24.91 13.87 5.78
C TRP A 545 -25.66 15.12 6.20
N LYS A 546 -25.23 16.29 5.71
CA LYS A 546 -25.79 17.59 6.10
C LYS A 546 -27.29 17.64 5.83
N LYS A 547 -27.72 17.16 4.66
CA LYS A 547 -29.15 17.14 4.30
C LYS A 547 -29.94 16.28 5.28
N GLU A 548 -29.48 15.06 5.51
CA GLU A 548 -30.12 14.10 6.39
C GLU A 548 -30.16 14.58 7.85
N ILE A 549 -29.09 15.22 8.33
CA ILE A 549 -29.05 15.82 9.67
C ILE A 549 -30.11 16.93 9.80
N LEU A 550 -30.20 17.82 8.81
CA LEU A 550 -31.14 18.95 8.84
C LEU A 550 -32.61 18.51 8.67
N GLU A 551 -32.85 17.43 7.92
CA GLU A 551 -34.18 16.85 7.77
C GLU A 551 -34.61 16.06 9.01
N PHE A 552 -33.69 15.27 9.59
CA PHE A 552 -33.99 14.45 10.77
C PHE A 552 -34.11 15.27 12.05
N LYS A 553 -33.37 16.39 12.14
CA LYS A 553 -33.31 17.30 13.31
C LYS A 553 -33.05 16.53 14.62
N PRO A 554 -31.89 15.86 14.75
CA PRO A 554 -31.56 15.13 15.97
C PRO A 554 -31.29 16.10 17.12
N ASP A 555 -31.65 15.71 18.34
CA ASP A 555 -31.19 16.40 19.55
C ASP A 555 -29.68 16.16 19.76
N VAL A 556 -29.20 14.97 19.36
CA VAL A 556 -27.85 14.50 19.58
C VAL A 556 -27.21 13.99 18.28
N LEU A 557 -26.03 14.50 17.96
CA LEU A 557 -25.13 13.94 16.94
C LEU A 557 -23.98 13.21 17.63
N ILE A 558 -23.81 11.92 17.34
CA ILE A 558 -22.75 11.08 17.91
C ILE A 558 -21.81 10.66 16.79
N LEU A 559 -20.52 10.96 16.92
CA LEU A 559 -19.47 10.41 16.07
C LEU A 559 -18.75 9.30 16.84
N LEU A 560 -18.73 8.08 16.29
CA LEU A 560 -18.05 6.94 16.92
C LEU A 560 -17.16 6.22 15.91
N PHE A 561 -15.87 6.18 16.18
CA PHE A 561 -14.90 5.49 15.34
C PHE A 561 -13.73 4.97 16.17
N GLN A 562 -13.07 3.93 15.67
CA GLN A 562 -11.91 3.36 16.34
C GLN A 562 -10.67 4.23 16.13
N GLU A 563 -9.75 4.23 17.10
CA GLU A 563 -8.53 5.04 17.15
C GLU A 563 -7.71 5.03 15.84
N GLY A 564 -7.62 3.88 15.17
CA GLY A 564 -6.98 3.69 13.86
C GLY A 564 -7.68 4.38 12.68
N TYR A 565 -8.83 5.03 12.91
CA TYR A 565 -9.58 5.85 11.96
C TYR A 565 -9.53 7.34 12.30
N THR A 566 -8.72 7.76 13.28
CA THR A 566 -8.55 9.18 13.64
C THR A 566 -8.09 10.03 12.46
N ASP A 567 -7.40 9.44 11.46
CA ASP A 567 -7.00 10.15 10.24
C ASP A 567 -8.19 10.73 9.46
N LYS A 568 -9.38 10.14 9.59
CA LYS A 568 -10.62 10.57 8.93
C LYS A 568 -11.10 11.94 9.40
N LEU A 569 -10.67 12.41 10.57
CA LEU A 569 -10.94 13.79 11.03
C LEU A 569 -10.48 14.84 10.01
N ARG A 570 -9.48 14.53 9.17
CA ARG A 570 -9.01 15.41 8.08
C ARG A 570 -10.09 15.75 7.05
N THR A 571 -11.14 14.93 6.97
CA THR A 571 -12.18 15.00 5.92
C THR A 571 -13.50 15.59 6.39
N ILE A 572 -13.66 15.91 7.68
CA ILE A 572 -14.94 16.43 8.20
C ILE A 572 -15.37 17.70 7.44
N LYS A 573 -14.43 18.62 7.26
CA LYS A 573 -14.59 19.79 6.42
C LYS A 573 -14.11 19.45 5.01
N ASP A 574 -14.90 19.84 4.01
CA ASP A 574 -14.57 19.64 2.59
C ASP A 574 -13.28 20.31 2.14
#